data_AF-A0A0N0DUL1-F1
#
_entry.id   AF-A0A0N0DUL1-F1
#
_cell.length_a   1.000
_cell.length_b   1.000
_cell.length_c   1.000
_cell.angle_alpha   90.00
_cell.angle_beta   90.00
_cell.angle_gamma   90.00
#
_symmetry.space_group_name_H-M   'P 1'
#
loop_
_entity.id
_entity.type
_entity.pdbx_description
1 polymer ?
#
loop_
_entity_poly.entity_id
_entity_poly.type
_entity_poly.pdbx_seq_one_letter_code
_entity_poly.pdbx_strand_id
1 'polypeptide(L)'
;MPSVTTSPSPRRQRPPTNLVNYRCKQKQYHSVLWSLQFLLSLLRHRQITDADAASSQSHTASSGVTSSSHCDGASSAVGAHSLRAALQQFLATAEGVDASFDAEGPLSAMQLLSLQRSFTDDQVRALCVECLSAYVLPQRQQQQQRVSLARPVTYDSVFAAPTELMQTLWPTPAFRLHYTTALAEAHRHRINHSDLLALPGYLQEAGLHAERVFTGQTAMDEPSCFTDPSEFRAAEEWRRLIHLYTAFLPDRSHIHELENLPQEVAIGELLRDAVAAVRRGTTAANREDSEEGREDAAGAEAFALDCVVDVGGGNGFLAAQVAERLHCDAVVVDPFFPAHAIDCCPRVWPDTPHRTHAATRRRHVLHRTTALFRDVRWADVVPAAPARTALIAKHLCGSGVDEVLQQLEAQGCLPRILVLAPCCFHRCSLDTYVDPPFVSDLLRLHTANAFQHLTRLTDWNASVYQKMQDGGATSAAQGAAAFTSKKSIRHLVSCPEGIAAAVEAVVNQGRVQWLQQRGYVVRLAEYVPDCVTPKNRCLVAYRPNVGGETHKHVS
;
A
#
# COMPACT_ATOMS: atom_id res chain seq x y z
N MET A 1 30.42 88.17 12.25
CA MET A 1 30.39 87.54 10.90
C MET A 1 29.86 86.12 11.04
N PRO A 2 29.08 85.63 10.08
CA PRO A 2 27.78 84.99 10.33
C PRO A 2 27.82 83.47 10.53
N SER A 3 26.79 82.99 11.22
CA SER A 3 26.41 81.59 11.45
C SER A 3 26.01 80.88 10.15
N VAL A 4 26.70 79.79 9.82
CA VAL A 4 26.30 78.83 8.78
C VAL A 4 25.60 77.66 9.46
N THR A 5 24.29 77.59 9.28
CA THR A 5 23.42 76.48 9.67
C THR A 5 23.55 75.34 8.66
N THR A 6 24.17 74.22 9.06
CA THR A 6 24.19 72.98 8.28
C THR A 6 22.91 72.20 8.52
N SER A 7 22.12 72.01 7.47
CA SER A 7 20.91 71.17 7.44
C SER A 7 21.27 69.67 7.52
N PRO A 8 20.49 68.85 8.27
CA PRO A 8 20.78 67.42 8.40
C PRO A 8 20.37 66.66 7.13
N SER A 9 21.32 65.87 6.61
CA SER A 9 21.10 64.97 5.47
C SER A 9 20.01 63.93 5.77
N PRO A 10 19.09 63.64 4.83
CA PRO A 10 18.01 62.67 5.06
C PRO A 10 18.58 61.26 5.29
N ARG A 11 18.23 60.66 6.43
CA ARG A 11 18.52 59.24 6.74
C ARG A 11 17.88 58.37 5.66
N ARG A 12 18.71 57.67 4.87
CA ARG A 12 18.26 56.56 4.00
C ARG A 12 17.52 55.53 4.85
N GLN A 13 16.21 55.42 4.67
CA GLN A 13 15.42 54.31 5.19
C GLN A 13 15.96 53.02 4.57
N ARG A 14 16.51 52.13 5.40
CA ARG A 14 16.80 50.76 4.96
C ARG A 14 15.46 50.08 4.66
N PRO A 15 15.29 49.44 3.49
CA PRO A 15 14.10 48.66 3.23
C PRO A 15 13.99 47.56 4.30
N PRO A 16 12.76 47.17 4.69
CA PRO A 16 12.56 46.10 5.67
C PRO A 16 13.04 44.77 5.09
N THR A 17 14.31 44.43 5.32
CA THR A 17 14.88 43.12 4.98
C THR A 17 14.48 42.10 6.03
N ASN A 18 13.18 41.76 6.06
CA ASN A 18 12.69 40.51 6.66
C ASN A 18 12.39 39.49 5.55
N LEU A 19 13.24 39.45 4.51
CA LEU A 19 13.29 38.31 3.61
C LEU A 19 13.96 37.16 4.37
N VAL A 20 13.12 36.31 4.97
CA VAL A 20 13.53 35.04 5.54
C VAL A 20 14.28 34.28 4.45
N ASN A 21 15.61 34.20 4.60
CA ASN A 21 16.47 33.50 3.67
C ASN A 21 16.22 31.99 3.80
N TYR A 22 15.20 31.49 3.10
CA TYR A 22 14.92 30.06 3.00
C TYR A 22 16.04 29.40 2.19
N ARG A 23 17.08 28.91 2.87
CA ARG A 23 18.03 27.96 2.26
C ARG A 23 17.35 26.59 2.15
N CYS A 24 16.49 26.44 1.16
CA CYS A 24 15.95 25.16 0.75
C CYS A 24 17.09 24.33 0.15
N LYS A 25 17.35 23.12 0.67
CA LYS A 25 18.32 22.22 0.03
C LYS A 25 17.79 21.83 -1.35
N GLN A 26 18.65 21.61 -2.34
CA GLN A 26 18.25 21.19 -3.69
C GLN A 26 17.26 20.01 -3.69
N LYS A 27 17.43 19.01 -2.80
CA LYS A 27 16.48 17.89 -2.65
C LYS A 27 15.07 18.35 -2.20
N GLN A 28 15.02 19.34 -1.32
CA GLN A 28 13.77 19.90 -0.81
C GLN A 28 12.98 20.59 -1.91
N TYR A 29 13.69 21.32 -2.76
CA TYR A 29 13.12 21.99 -3.91
C TYR A 29 12.53 21.02 -4.94
N HIS A 30 13.28 19.97 -5.30
CA HIS A 30 12.83 18.99 -6.30
C HIS A 30 11.54 18.27 -5.89
N SER A 31 11.35 17.93 -4.62
CA SER A 31 10.15 17.17 -4.26
C SER A 31 8.89 18.04 -4.27
N VAL A 32 9.01 19.37 -4.02
CA VAL A 32 7.91 20.30 -4.27
C VAL A 32 7.60 20.32 -5.76
N LEU A 33 8.61 20.49 -6.62
CA LEU A 33 8.41 20.46 -8.07
C LEU A 33 7.70 19.18 -8.54
N TRP A 34 8.17 18.02 -8.11
CA TRP A 34 7.58 16.73 -8.49
C TRP A 34 6.14 16.59 -8.00
N SER A 35 5.83 17.13 -6.82
CA SER A 35 4.45 17.19 -6.32
C SER A 35 3.56 18.05 -7.20
N LEU A 36 4.06 19.22 -7.63
CA LEU A 36 3.33 20.09 -8.54
C LEU A 36 3.10 19.40 -9.89
N GLN A 37 4.14 18.81 -10.47
CA GLN A 37 4.05 18.08 -11.73
C GLN A 37 3.02 16.95 -11.65
N PHE A 38 3.02 16.18 -10.56
CA PHE A 38 2.02 15.13 -10.35
C PHE A 38 0.59 15.69 -10.29
N LEU A 39 0.33 16.71 -9.47
CA LEU A 39 -0.98 17.33 -9.34
C LEU A 39 -1.46 17.98 -10.65
N LEU A 40 -0.55 18.63 -11.37
CA LEU A 40 -0.81 19.21 -12.69
C LEU A 40 -1.18 18.14 -13.72
N SER A 41 -0.52 16.98 -13.72
CA SER A 41 -0.86 15.87 -14.60
C SER A 41 -2.28 15.36 -14.36
N LEU A 42 -2.67 15.15 -13.10
CA LEU A 42 -4.04 14.77 -12.75
C LEU A 42 -5.06 15.81 -13.25
N LEU A 43 -4.76 17.09 -13.01
CA LEU A 43 -5.60 18.20 -13.40
C LEU A 43 -5.83 18.33 -14.89
N ARG A 44 -4.75 18.24 -15.68
CA ARG A 44 -4.81 18.33 -17.14
C ARG A 44 -5.62 17.17 -17.72
N HIS A 45 -5.49 15.98 -17.13
CA HIS A 45 -6.27 14.81 -17.55
C HIS A 45 -7.78 15.07 -17.42
N ARG A 46 -8.20 15.59 -16.26
CA ARG A 46 -9.61 15.93 -16.00
C ARG A 46 -10.17 16.98 -16.97
N GLN A 47 -9.39 17.99 -17.33
CA GLN A 47 -9.86 19.05 -18.24
C GLN A 47 -10.17 18.52 -19.64
N ILE A 48 -9.40 17.54 -20.11
CA ILE A 48 -9.60 16.93 -21.43
C ILE A 48 -10.90 16.13 -21.44
N THR A 49 -11.14 15.34 -20.39
CA THR A 49 -12.37 14.55 -20.28
C THR A 49 -13.62 15.42 -20.19
N ASP A 50 -13.55 16.56 -19.51
CA ASP A 50 -14.65 17.54 -19.46
C ASP A 50 -14.93 18.17 -20.84
N ALA A 51 -13.88 18.48 -21.61
CA ALA A 51 -14.01 19.06 -22.96
C ALA A 51 -14.60 18.06 -23.97
N ASP A 52 -14.19 16.79 -23.91
CA ASP A 52 -14.72 15.72 -24.76
C ASP A 52 -16.21 15.43 -24.44
N ALA A 53 -16.58 15.49 -23.16
CA ALA A 53 -17.99 15.37 -22.75
C ALA A 53 -18.85 16.54 -23.24
N ALA A 54 -18.35 17.78 -23.14
CA ALA A 54 -19.06 18.96 -23.60
C ALA A 54 -19.25 19.00 -25.13
N SER A 55 -18.23 18.60 -25.89
CA SER A 55 -18.32 18.51 -27.35
C SER A 55 -19.34 17.44 -27.80
N SER A 56 -19.38 16.29 -27.12
CA SER A 56 -20.33 15.21 -27.41
C SER A 56 -21.79 15.60 -27.16
N GLN A 57 -22.08 16.37 -26.11
CA GLN A 57 -23.44 16.84 -25.81
C GLN A 57 -23.96 17.88 -26.81
N SER A 58 -23.07 18.68 -27.40
CA SER A 58 -23.43 19.70 -28.38
C SER A 58 -24.01 19.13 -29.68
N HIS A 59 -23.67 17.88 -30.02
CA HIS A 59 -24.16 17.20 -31.23
C HIS A 59 -25.48 16.45 -31.03
N THR A 60 -25.90 16.17 -29.80
CA THR A 60 -27.14 15.42 -29.50
C THR A 60 -28.34 16.29 -29.12
N ALA A 61 -28.16 17.61 -29.04
CA ALA A 61 -29.23 18.56 -28.72
C ALA A 61 -30.12 18.87 -29.93
N SER A 62 -30.84 17.87 -30.48
CA SER A 62 -31.91 18.12 -31.47
C SER A 62 -33.17 17.27 -31.31
N SER A 63 -33.35 16.50 -30.23
CA SER A 63 -34.56 15.71 -30.03
C SER A 63 -35.03 15.80 -28.58
N GLY A 64 -36.06 16.60 -28.36
CA GLY A 64 -36.64 16.85 -27.05
C GLY A 64 -37.43 15.66 -26.52
N VAL A 65 -36.98 15.07 -25.42
CA VAL A 65 -37.81 14.32 -24.47
C VAL A 65 -37.27 14.58 -23.06
N THR A 66 -38.09 15.19 -22.21
CA THR A 66 -37.82 15.46 -20.80
C THR A 66 -38.15 14.22 -19.96
N SER A 67 -37.15 13.58 -19.34
CA SER A 67 -37.39 12.61 -18.25
C SER A 67 -36.55 12.98 -17.02
N SER A 68 -37.22 13.33 -15.92
CA SER A 68 -36.61 13.68 -14.65
C SER A 68 -36.19 12.44 -13.88
N SER A 69 -34.90 12.32 -13.58
CA SER A 69 -34.36 11.37 -12.61
C SER A 69 -33.72 12.18 -11.46
N HIS A 70 -34.31 12.07 -10.27
CA HIS A 70 -33.82 12.65 -9.04
C HIS A 70 -32.69 11.78 -8.47
N CYS A 71 -31.49 12.35 -8.40
CA CYS A 71 -30.38 11.83 -7.60
C CYS A 71 -30.05 12.88 -6.54
N ASP A 72 -30.36 12.60 -5.28
CA ASP A 72 -30.01 13.48 -4.16
C ASP A 72 -28.50 13.48 -3.91
N GLY A 73 -27.85 14.61 -4.20
CA GLY A 73 -26.41 14.82 -4.05
C GLY A 73 -26.05 16.27 -3.73
N ALA A 74 -26.86 16.97 -2.92
CA ALA A 74 -26.70 18.41 -2.68
C ALA A 74 -25.46 18.79 -1.83
N SER A 75 -24.83 17.85 -1.12
CA SER A 75 -23.61 18.10 -0.34
C SER A 75 -22.30 18.02 -1.14
N SER A 76 -22.31 17.48 -2.37
CA SER A 76 -21.09 17.30 -3.19
C SER A 76 -20.78 18.54 -4.05
N ALA A 77 -21.82 19.21 -4.57
CA ALA A 77 -21.66 20.28 -5.56
C ALA A 77 -20.93 21.52 -5.02
N VAL A 78 -21.18 21.90 -3.76
CA VAL A 78 -20.53 23.07 -3.12
C VAL A 78 -19.03 22.81 -2.91
N GLY A 79 -18.64 21.57 -2.56
CA GLY A 79 -17.25 21.16 -2.45
C GLY A 79 -16.52 21.12 -3.80
N ALA A 80 -17.19 20.61 -4.84
CA ALA A 80 -16.62 20.48 -6.19
C ALA A 80 -16.28 21.85 -6.83
N HIS A 81 -17.14 22.86 -6.65
CA HIS A 81 -16.87 24.20 -7.18
C HIS A 81 -15.71 24.88 -6.45
N SER A 82 -15.64 24.74 -5.13
CA SER A 82 -14.52 25.27 -4.32
C SER A 82 -13.19 24.62 -4.71
N LEU A 83 -13.18 23.30 -4.89
CA LEU A 83 -12.02 22.56 -5.37
C LEU A 83 -11.60 23.02 -6.76
N ARG A 84 -12.54 23.16 -7.71
CA ARG A 84 -12.26 23.63 -9.08
C ARG A 84 -11.62 25.02 -9.12
N ALA A 85 -12.13 25.97 -8.32
CA ALA A 85 -11.54 27.31 -8.23
C ALA A 85 -10.13 27.29 -7.64
N ALA A 86 -9.91 26.52 -6.56
CA ALA A 86 -8.59 26.34 -5.96
C ALA A 86 -7.60 25.68 -6.94
N LEU A 87 -8.07 24.69 -7.70
CA LEU A 87 -7.32 24.00 -8.75
C LEU A 87 -6.92 24.93 -9.90
N GLN A 88 -7.82 25.80 -10.37
CA GLN A 88 -7.54 26.79 -11.42
C GLN A 88 -6.54 27.86 -10.94
N GLN A 89 -6.69 28.35 -9.72
CA GLN A 89 -5.74 29.28 -9.13
C GLN A 89 -4.35 28.63 -8.96
N PHE A 90 -4.31 27.37 -8.55
CA PHE A 90 -3.09 26.58 -8.45
C PHE A 90 -2.44 26.39 -9.82
N LEU A 91 -3.20 25.98 -10.84
CA LEU A 91 -2.74 25.81 -12.22
C LEU A 91 -2.12 27.09 -12.77
N ALA A 92 -2.81 28.23 -12.66
CA ALA A 92 -2.30 29.52 -13.11
C ALA A 92 -0.99 29.90 -12.40
N THR A 93 -0.89 29.58 -11.10
CA THR A 93 0.35 29.80 -10.33
C THR A 93 1.46 28.85 -10.77
N ALA A 94 1.14 27.57 -10.99
CA ALA A 94 2.11 26.51 -11.27
C ALA A 94 2.59 26.50 -12.74
N GLU A 95 1.80 26.94 -13.70
CA GLU A 95 2.22 27.11 -15.10
C GLU A 95 3.18 28.29 -15.24
N GLY A 96 2.96 29.38 -14.48
CA GLY A 96 3.95 30.45 -14.35
C GLY A 96 5.24 29.98 -13.70
N VAL A 97 5.18 28.96 -12.85
CA VAL A 97 6.34 28.36 -12.19
C VAL A 97 7.14 27.47 -13.13
N ASP A 98 6.50 26.66 -13.98
CA ASP A 98 7.20 25.77 -14.92
C ASP A 98 8.01 26.60 -15.94
N ALA A 99 7.46 27.71 -16.42
CA ALA A 99 8.17 28.66 -17.28
C ALA A 99 9.28 29.43 -16.55
N SER A 100 9.04 29.81 -15.28
CA SER A 100 10.04 30.46 -14.40
C SER A 100 11.13 29.47 -13.96
N PHE A 101 10.89 28.16 -13.98
CA PHE A 101 11.87 27.13 -13.62
C PHE A 101 13.02 27.09 -14.63
N ASP A 102 12.68 27.09 -15.92
CA ASP A 102 13.66 27.07 -17.01
C ASP A 102 14.37 28.43 -17.18
N ALA A 103 13.76 29.54 -16.72
CA ALA A 103 14.23 30.90 -16.97
C ALA A 103 14.78 31.67 -15.74
N GLU A 104 14.25 31.47 -14.54
CA GLU A 104 14.43 32.36 -13.36
C GLU A 104 14.90 31.64 -12.08
N GLY A 105 14.85 30.31 -12.03
CA GLY A 105 15.37 29.52 -10.90
C GLY A 105 14.31 29.14 -9.84
N PRO A 106 14.68 29.00 -8.54
CA PRO A 106 13.80 28.41 -7.54
C PRO A 106 12.54 29.22 -7.23
N LEU A 107 11.43 28.50 -7.02
CA LEU A 107 10.15 28.99 -6.48
C LEU A 107 10.34 30.04 -5.40
N SER A 108 9.66 31.18 -5.54
CA SER A 108 9.62 32.20 -4.49
C SER A 108 8.94 31.65 -3.23
N ALA A 109 9.32 32.18 -2.07
CA ALA A 109 8.70 31.79 -0.79
C ALA A 109 7.18 32.03 -0.79
N MET A 110 6.70 33.07 -1.49
CA MET A 110 5.27 33.35 -1.62
C MET A 110 4.55 32.31 -2.47
N GLN A 111 5.13 31.85 -3.57
CA GLN A 111 4.57 30.74 -4.36
C GLN A 111 4.51 29.47 -3.51
N LEU A 112 5.59 29.12 -2.80
CA LEU A 112 5.58 27.97 -1.89
C LEU A 112 4.48 28.07 -0.82
N LEU A 113 4.32 29.23 -0.18
CA LEU A 113 3.29 29.44 0.84
C LEU A 113 1.86 29.39 0.26
N SER A 114 1.67 29.86 -0.97
CA SER A 114 0.38 29.76 -1.67
C SER A 114 0.03 28.30 -1.93
N LEU A 115 0.98 27.53 -2.46
CA LEU A 115 0.84 26.09 -2.70
C LEU A 115 0.59 25.32 -1.39
N GLN A 116 1.23 25.76 -0.30
CA GLN A 116 1.03 25.21 1.04
C GLN A 116 -0.39 25.47 1.59
N ARG A 117 -1.26 26.24 0.93
CA ARG A 117 -2.64 26.44 1.42
C ARG A 117 -3.69 25.93 0.44
N SER A 118 -3.26 25.39 -0.69
CA SER A 118 -4.17 25.04 -1.79
C SER A 118 -4.87 23.68 -1.63
N PHE A 119 -4.23 22.70 -0.98
CA PHE A 119 -4.76 21.34 -0.89
C PHE A 119 -4.66 20.71 0.49
N THR A 120 -5.71 20.00 0.87
CA THR A 120 -5.70 18.98 1.93
C THR A 120 -5.40 17.60 1.36
N ASP A 121 -4.99 16.65 2.21
CA ASP A 121 -4.78 15.26 1.79
C ASP A 121 -6.03 14.65 1.13
N ASP A 122 -7.20 14.91 1.69
CA ASP A 122 -8.48 14.39 1.17
C ASP A 122 -8.81 14.97 -0.21
N GLN A 123 -8.50 16.25 -0.46
CA GLN A 123 -8.69 16.86 -1.76
C GLN A 123 -7.79 16.24 -2.84
N VAL A 124 -6.52 15.94 -2.51
CA VAL A 124 -5.62 15.25 -3.43
C VAL A 124 -6.11 13.83 -3.73
N ARG A 125 -6.57 13.11 -2.70
CA ARG A 125 -7.13 11.76 -2.87
C ARG A 125 -8.40 11.78 -3.73
N ALA A 126 -9.31 12.70 -3.48
CA ALA A 126 -10.52 12.87 -4.28
C ALA A 126 -10.19 13.18 -5.75
N LEU A 127 -9.26 14.12 -6.00
CA LEU A 127 -8.78 14.42 -7.34
C LEU A 127 -8.21 13.18 -8.04
N CYS A 128 -7.39 12.40 -7.34
CA CYS A 128 -6.82 11.16 -7.87
C CYS A 128 -7.92 10.16 -8.29
N VAL A 129 -8.93 9.94 -7.44
CA VAL A 129 -10.07 9.05 -7.74
C VAL A 129 -10.85 9.55 -8.95
N GLU A 130 -11.17 10.84 -9.01
CA GLU A 130 -11.88 11.43 -10.15
C GLU A 130 -11.12 11.20 -11.46
N CYS A 131 -9.80 11.43 -11.47
CA CYS A 131 -8.95 11.24 -12.65
C CYS A 131 -8.89 9.77 -13.06
N LEU A 132 -8.69 8.85 -12.11
CA LEU A 132 -8.66 7.42 -12.38
C LEU A 132 -10.01 6.91 -12.91
N SER A 133 -11.12 7.39 -12.34
CA SER A 133 -12.46 7.04 -12.82
C SER A 133 -12.70 7.51 -14.24
N ALA A 134 -12.29 8.75 -14.57
CA ALA A 134 -12.44 9.31 -15.90
C ALA A 134 -11.57 8.59 -16.95
N TYR A 135 -10.38 8.12 -16.57
CA TYR A 135 -9.48 7.38 -17.46
C TYR A 135 -9.91 5.92 -17.67
N VAL A 136 -10.28 5.21 -16.60
CA VAL A 136 -10.54 3.76 -16.63
C VAL A 136 -11.91 3.45 -17.25
N LEU A 137 -12.90 4.33 -17.11
CA LEU A 137 -14.26 4.06 -17.60
C LEU A 137 -14.34 3.90 -19.13
N PRO A 138 -13.76 4.79 -19.97
CA PRO A 138 -13.79 4.63 -21.42
C PRO A 138 -13.03 3.39 -21.92
N GLN A 139 -11.86 3.10 -21.34
CA GLN A 139 -11.07 1.93 -21.70
C GLN A 139 -11.83 0.63 -21.46
N ARG A 140 -12.63 0.59 -20.38
CA ARG A 140 -13.48 -0.55 -20.07
C ARG A 140 -14.63 -0.72 -21.05
N GLN A 141 -15.25 0.35 -21.52
CA GLN A 141 -16.31 0.23 -22.53
C GLN A 141 -15.80 -0.40 -23.83
N GLN A 142 -14.55 -0.10 -24.20
CA GLN A 142 -13.89 -0.75 -25.34
C GLN A 142 -13.59 -2.24 -25.08
N GLN A 143 -13.23 -2.62 -23.85
CA GLN A 143 -12.93 -4.01 -23.48
C GLN A 143 -14.17 -4.85 -23.11
N GLN A 144 -15.27 -4.24 -22.67
CA GLN A 144 -16.48 -4.89 -22.14
C GLN A 144 -17.25 -5.72 -23.17
N GLN A 145 -16.86 -5.72 -24.45
CA GLN A 145 -17.34 -6.73 -25.39
C GLN A 145 -16.92 -8.17 -25.01
N ARG A 146 -16.06 -8.38 -23.99
CA ARG A 146 -15.56 -9.71 -23.64
C ARG A 146 -15.77 -10.19 -22.19
N VAL A 147 -15.96 -9.32 -21.18
CA VAL A 147 -16.07 -9.77 -19.76
C VAL A 147 -16.97 -8.85 -18.93
N SER A 148 -17.98 -9.43 -18.25
CA SER A 148 -19.10 -8.73 -17.57
C SER A 148 -18.86 -8.31 -16.10
N LEU A 149 -17.61 -8.27 -15.62
CA LEU A 149 -17.32 -8.18 -14.15
C LEU A 149 -16.62 -6.89 -13.68
N ALA A 150 -16.59 -5.82 -14.47
CA ALA A 150 -15.84 -4.62 -14.09
C ALA A 150 -16.57 -3.78 -13.03
N ARG A 151 -16.05 -3.72 -11.80
CA ARG A 151 -16.53 -2.83 -10.72
C ARG A 151 -16.13 -1.37 -10.96
N PRO A 152 -17.00 -0.38 -10.73
CA PRO A 152 -16.66 1.04 -10.90
C PRO A 152 -15.45 1.44 -10.06
N VAL A 153 -14.66 2.41 -10.54
CA VAL A 153 -13.59 3.01 -9.76
C VAL A 153 -14.24 3.91 -8.71
N THR A 154 -14.14 3.50 -7.45
CA THR A 154 -14.61 4.23 -6.27
C THR A 154 -13.42 4.59 -5.38
N TYR A 155 -13.63 5.50 -4.43
CA TYR A 155 -12.62 5.83 -3.42
C TYR A 155 -12.06 4.58 -2.72
N ASP A 156 -12.95 3.69 -2.28
CA ASP A 156 -12.59 2.43 -1.61
C ASP A 156 -11.86 1.45 -2.52
N SER A 157 -12.09 1.50 -3.84
CA SER A 157 -11.36 0.66 -4.79
C SER A 157 -9.93 1.15 -5.04
N VAL A 158 -9.68 2.46 -4.91
CA VAL A 158 -8.39 3.11 -5.20
C VAL A 158 -7.51 3.15 -3.96
N PHE A 159 -8.07 3.61 -2.83
CA PHE A 159 -7.35 3.73 -1.57
C PHE A 159 -7.53 2.53 -0.65
N ALA A 160 -8.29 1.52 -1.07
CA ALA A 160 -8.59 0.29 -0.33
C ALA A 160 -9.30 0.53 1.00
N ALA A 161 -10.49 -0.04 1.19
CA ALA A 161 -11.08 -0.09 2.52
C ALA A 161 -10.46 -1.22 3.37
N PRO A 162 -10.47 -1.09 4.72
CA PRO A 162 -10.27 -2.21 5.62
C PRO A 162 -11.25 -3.34 5.33
N THR A 163 -10.72 -4.57 5.27
CA THR A 163 -11.58 -5.75 5.22
C THR A 163 -12.43 -5.88 6.48
N GLU A 164 -13.54 -6.61 6.40
CA GLU A 164 -14.40 -6.88 7.57
C GLU A 164 -13.62 -7.50 8.74
N LEU A 165 -12.70 -8.42 8.44
CA LEU A 165 -11.79 -8.97 9.45
C LEU A 165 -10.92 -7.87 10.06
N MET A 166 -10.33 -6.98 9.27
CA MET A 166 -9.52 -5.88 9.81
C MET A 166 -10.33 -4.88 10.63
N GLN A 167 -11.58 -4.63 10.29
CA GLN A 167 -12.47 -3.80 11.12
C GLN A 167 -12.74 -4.48 12.46
N THR A 168 -12.88 -5.81 12.46
CA THR A 168 -13.05 -6.61 13.69
C THR A 168 -11.79 -6.62 14.54
N LEU A 169 -10.61 -6.77 13.93
CA LEU A 169 -9.32 -6.85 14.62
C LEU A 169 -8.82 -5.49 15.13
N TRP A 170 -9.30 -4.39 14.57
CA TRP A 170 -8.87 -3.02 14.92
C TRP A 170 -10.06 -2.09 15.18
N PRO A 171 -10.90 -2.43 16.18
CA PRO A 171 -12.25 -1.89 16.31
C PRO A 171 -12.28 -0.40 16.70
N THR A 172 -11.30 0.06 17.47
CA THR A 172 -11.31 1.41 18.05
C THR A 172 -9.97 2.13 17.87
N PRO A 173 -9.96 3.48 17.92
CA PRO A 173 -8.73 4.26 18.01
C PRO A 173 -7.90 3.97 19.28
N ALA A 174 -8.56 3.65 20.41
CA ALA A 174 -7.88 3.36 21.68
C ALA A 174 -7.06 2.05 21.59
N PHE A 175 -7.63 1.01 20.97
CA PHE A 175 -6.92 -0.24 20.69
C PHE A 175 -5.68 -0.02 19.83
N ARG A 176 -5.79 0.79 18.76
CA ARG A 176 -4.65 1.16 17.90
C ARG A 176 -3.60 1.97 18.65
N LEU A 177 -4.01 2.88 19.54
CA LEU A 177 -3.10 3.67 20.37
C LEU A 177 -2.33 2.79 21.36
N HIS A 178 -2.98 1.82 21.99
CA HIS A 178 -2.35 0.84 22.86
C HIS A 178 -1.25 0.07 22.11
N TYR A 179 -1.59 -0.52 20.96
CA TYR A 179 -0.62 -1.21 20.10
C TYR A 179 0.53 -0.28 19.68
N THR A 180 0.23 0.96 19.24
CA THR A 180 1.27 1.91 18.80
C THR A 180 2.23 2.26 19.93
N THR A 181 1.72 2.38 21.16
CA THR A 181 2.54 2.64 22.35
C THR A 181 3.47 1.46 22.65
N ALA A 182 2.95 0.23 22.57
CA ALA A 182 3.75 -0.98 22.74
C ALA A 182 4.82 -1.12 21.64
N LEU A 183 4.48 -0.85 20.38
CA LEU A 183 5.42 -0.85 19.26
C LEU A 183 6.52 0.20 19.47
N ALA A 184 6.16 1.41 19.89
CA ALA A 184 7.12 2.46 20.20
C ALA A 184 8.10 2.03 21.29
N GLU A 185 7.58 1.35 22.32
CA GLU A 185 8.41 0.81 23.40
C GLU A 185 9.34 -0.30 22.93
N ALA A 186 8.84 -1.21 22.10
CA ALA A 186 9.65 -2.28 21.51
C ALA A 186 10.82 -1.72 20.70
N HIS A 187 10.60 -0.63 19.95
CA HIS A 187 11.65 0.07 19.22
C HIS A 187 12.69 0.77 20.11
N ARG A 188 12.29 1.35 21.25
CA ARG A 188 13.25 1.92 22.21
C ARG A 188 14.22 0.85 22.73
N HIS A 189 13.75 -0.38 22.82
CA HIS A 189 14.52 -1.56 23.19
C HIS A 189 15.03 -2.35 21.99
N ARG A 190 15.06 -1.75 20.79
CA ARG A 190 15.56 -2.42 19.59
C ARG A 190 17.06 -2.70 19.75
N ILE A 191 17.41 -3.94 19.52
CA ILE A 191 18.77 -4.41 19.46
C ILE A 191 19.33 -4.11 18.08
N ASN A 192 20.47 -3.41 18.01
CA ASN A 192 21.09 -3.00 16.74
C ASN A 192 21.98 -4.07 16.11
N HIS A 193 22.36 -5.10 16.86
CA HIS A 193 23.31 -6.13 16.41
C HIS A 193 22.64 -7.50 16.40
N SER A 194 22.69 -8.19 15.25
CA SER A 194 22.16 -9.54 15.07
C SER A 194 22.76 -10.55 16.04
N ASP A 195 24.03 -10.38 16.41
CA ASP A 195 24.75 -11.31 17.29
C ASP A 195 24.15 -11.35 18.71
N LEU A 196 23.48 -10.27 19.11
CA LEU A 196 22.80 -10.18 20.40
C LEU A 196 21.45 -10.93 20.39
N LEU A 197 20.87 -11.24 19.22
CA LEU A 197 19.67 -12.09 19.13
C LEU A 197 19.95 -13.54 19.56
N ALA A 198 21.22 -13.95 19.59
CA ALA A 198 21.63 -15.26 20.09
C ALA A 198 21.89 -15.28 21.61
N LEU A 199 21.79 -14.14 22.29
CA LEU A 199 21.96 -14.09 23.75
C LEU A 199 20.64 -14.50 24.46
N PRO A 200 20.73 -15.17 25.62
CA PRO A 200 19.56 -15.57 26.38
C PRO A 200 18.66 -14.38 26.76
N GLY A 201 17.34 -14.58 26.64
CA GLY A 201 16.32 -13.61 27.06
C GLY A 201 15.91 -12.55 26.02
N TYR A 202 16.54 -12.52 24.85
CA TYR A 202 16.18 -11.57 23.78
C TYR A 202 15.13 -12.10 22.81
N LEU A 203 15.10 -13.41 22.59
CA LEU A 203 14.02 -14.08 21.90
C LEU A 203 12.97 -14.48 22.93
N GLN A 204 11.71 -14.36 22.52
CA GLN A 204 10.57 -14.82 23.29
C GLN A 204 9.79 -15.83 22.45
N GLU A 205 9.03 -16.66 23.13
CA GLU A 205 8.09 -17.56 22.48
C GLU A 205 7.27 -16.83 21.41
N ALA A 206 7.24 -17.39 20.21
CA ALA A 206 6.57 -16.78 19.06
C ALA A 206 5.08 -16.56 19.34
N GLY A 207 4.61 -15.35 19.10
CA GLY A 207 3.24 -14.90 19.39
C GLY A 207 3.03 -14.38 20.81
N LEU A 208 3.84 -14.76 21.80
CA LEU A 208 3.56 -14.46 23.20
C LEU A 208 3.57 -12.96 23.50
N HIS A 209 4.55 -12.23 22.95
CA HIS A 209 4.60 -10.78 23.13
C HIS A 209 3.46 -10.07 22.42
N ALA A 210 3.16 -10.46 21.18
CA ALA A 210 2.04 -9.92 20.42
C ALA A 210 0.72 -10.18 21.13
N GLU A 211 0.49 -11.40 21.63
CA GLU A 211 -0.73 -11.77 22.35
C GLU A 211 -0.96 -10.87 23.56
N ARG A 212 0.07 -10.65 24.40
CA ARG A 212 -0.03 -9.74 25.54
C ARG A 212 -0.47 -8.34 25.13
N VAL A 213 0.15 -7.78 24.10
CA VAL A 213 -0.22 -6.45 23.57
C VAL A 213 -1.65 -6.44 23.01
N PHE A 214 -2.03 -7.43 22.20
CA PHE A 214 -3.36 -7.46 21.58
C PHE A 214 -4.49 -7.82 22.56
N THR A 215 -4.15 -8.37 23.72
CA THR A 215 -5.09 -8.67 24.81
C THR A 215 -5.09 -7.60 25.91
N GLY A 216 -4.27 -6.55 25.77
CA GLY A 216 -4.16 -5.47 26.76
C GLY A 216 -3.56 -5.94 28.09
N GLN A 217 -2.77 -7.02 28.08
CA GLN A 217 -2.08 -7.56 29.24
C GLN A 217 -0.64 -7.03 29.32
N THR A 218 -0.30 -6.46 30.46
CA THR A 218 1.04 -5.99 30.85
C THR A 218 1.88 -7.10 31.47
N ALA A 219 1.23 -8.04 32.17
CA ALA A 219 1.80 -9.25 32.76
C ALA A 219 0.85 -10.45 32.61
N MET A 220 1.36 -11.67 32.78
CA MET A 220 0.59 -12.92 32.58
C MET A 220 -0.70 -13.00 33.41
N ASP A 221 -0.69 -12.43 34.62
CA ASP A 221 -1.80 -12.50 35.57
C ASP A 221 -2.59 -11.19 35.69
N GLU A 222 -2.25 -10.17 34.89
CA GLU A 222 -2.96 -8.89 34.93
C GLU A 222 -4.23 -8.93 34.07
N PRO A 223 -5.35 -8.35 34.55
CA PRO A 223 -6.56 -8.23 33.76
C PRO A 223 -6.30 -7.34 32.54
N SER A 224 -7.03 -7.59 31.45
CA SER A 224 -6.98 -6.75 30.26
C SER A 224 -7.28 -5.28 30.59
N CYS A 225 -6.50 -4.35 30.02
CA CYS A 225 -6.78 -2.92 30.13
C CYS A 225 -7.94 -2.44 29.24
N PHE A 226 -8.48 -3.30 28.37
CA PHE A 226 -9.62 -2.94 27.52
C PHE A 226 -10.93 -2.93 28.32
N THR A 227 -11.81 -1.98 28.01
CA THR A 227 -13.12 -1.88 28.67
C THR A 227 -14.28 -1.96 27.69
N ASP A 228 -14.03 -1.77 26.40
CA ASP A 228 -15.06 -1.80 25.36
C ASP A 228 -15.35 -3.26 24.92
N PRO A 229 -16.63 -3.70 24.83
CA PRO A 229 -16.97 -5.05 24.39
C PRO A 229 -16.42 -5.45 23.02
N SER A 230 -16.25 -4.49 22.10
CA SER A 230 -15.65 -4.75 20.79
C SER A 230 -14.14 -4.99 20.87
N GLU A 231 -13.44 -4.31 21.78
CA GLU A 231 -12.01 -4.52 22.04
C GLU A 231 -11.75 -5.90 22.65
N PHE A 232 -12.61 -6.36 23.57
CA PHE A 232 -12.53 -7.73 24.09
C PHE A 232 -12.70 -8.79 23.00
N ARG A 233 -13.67 -8.61 22.09
CA ARG A 233 -13.86 -9.53 20.96
C ARG A 233 -12.65 -9.52 20.03
N ALA A 234 -12.08 -8.34 19.77
CA ALA A 234 -10.87 -8.22 18.98
C ALA A 234 -9.67 -8.91 19.66
N ALA A 235 -9.51 -8.75 20.97
CA ALA A 235 -8.46 -9.40 21.76
C ALA A 235 -8.54 -10.93 21.70
N GLU A 236 -9.74 -11.51 21.87
CA GLU A 236 -9.94 -12.95 21.75
C GLU A 236 -9.65 -13.46 20.33
N GLU A 237 -10.09 -12.73 19.31
CA GLU A 237 -9.82 -13.12 17.92
C GLU A 237 -8.33 -13.00 17.57
N TRP A 238 -7.63 -11.98 18.07
CA TRP A 238 -6.17 -11.86 17.96
C TRP A 238 -5.47 -13.02 18.65
N ARG A 239 -5.83 -13.37 19.89
CA ARG A 239 -5.26 -14.53 20.59
C ARG A 239 -5.42 -15.80 19.75
N ARG A 240 -6.64 -16.06 19.25
CA ARG A 240 -6.94 -17.22 18.41
C ARG A 240 -6.08 -17.26 17.15
N LEU A 241 -5.95 -16.14 16.45
CA LEU A 241 -5.15 -16.04 15.22
C LEU A 241 -3.65 -16.15 15.51
N ILE A 242 -3.14 -15.54 16.57
CA ILE A 242 -1.74 -15.63 16.97
C ILE A 242 -1.38 -17.10 17.23
N HIS A 243 -2.15 -17.82 18.05
CA HIS A 243 -1.92 -19.25 18.30
C HIS A 243 -1.90 -20.08 17.01
N LEU A 244 -2.84 -19.80 16.11
CA LEU A 244 -2.94 -20.51 14.83
C LEU A 244 -1.72 -20.25 13.92
N TYR A 245 -1.11 -19.07 14.00
CA TYR A 245 0.00 -18.65 13.15
C TYR A 245 1.37 -18.76 13.82
N THR A 246 1.49 -19.04 15.12
CA THR A 246 2.81 -19.02 15.79
C THR A 246 3.19 -20.29 16.54
N ALA A 247 2.25 -21.22 16.78
CA ALA A 247 2.51 -22.41 17.61
C ALA A 247 3.67 -23.30 17.11
N PHE A 248 4.00 -23.26 15.82
CA PHE A 248 5.09 -24.02 15.18
C PHE A 248 6.30 -23.15 14.80
N LEU A 249 6.27 -21.86 15.13
CA LEU A 249 7.37 -20.94 14.83
C LEU A 249 8.46 -21.01 15.90
N PRO A 250 9.74 -20.80 15.50
CA PRO A 250 10.82 -20.55 16.43
C PRO A 250 10.60 -19.20 17.14
N ASP A 251 11.24 -19.05 18.28
CA ASP A 251 11.18 -17.85 19.11
C ASP A 251 11.64 -16.61 18.31
N ARG A 252 11.02 -15.46 18.59
CA ARG A 252 11.18 -14.20 17.85
C ARG A 252 11.49 -13.06 18.81
N SER A 253 12.11 -12.00 18.29
CA SER A 253 12.26 -10.77 19.04
C SER A 253 10.92 -10.06 19.16
N HIS A 254 10.72 -9.34 20.27
CA HIS A 254 9.52 -8.55 20.56
C HIS A 254 9.20 -7.51 19.46
N ILE A 255 10.22 -6.93 18.81
CA ILE A 255 10.00 -6.02 17.68
C ILE A 255 9.43 -6.74 16.45
N HIS A 256 9.94 -7.93 16.11
CA HIS A 256 9.41 -8.70 14.98
C HIS A 256 7.98 -9.18 15.24
N GLU A 257 7.66 -9.53 16.49
CA GLU A 257 6.31 -9.86 16.93
C GLU A 257 5.33 -8.72 16.63
N LEU A 258 5.68 -7.47 16.95
CA LEU A 258 4.76 -6.35 16.73
C LEU A 258 4.78 -5.84 15.29
N GLU A 259 5.94 -5.73 14.64
CA GLU A 259 6.02 -5.21 13.27
C GLU A 259 5.47 -6.20 12.24
N ASN A 260 5.86 -7.49 12.35
CA ASN A 260 5.67 -8.43 11.26
C ASN A 260 4.48 -9.36 11.43
N LEU A 261 4.18 -9.83 12.64
CA LEU A 261 3.11 -10.81 12.86
C LEU A 261 1.72 -10.29 12.45
N PRO A 262 1.30 -9.05 12.76
CA PRO A 262 -0.02 -8.57 12.33
C PRO A 262 -0.16 -8.54 10.80
N GLN A 263 0.93 -8.22 10.10
CA GLN A 263 0.98 -8.24 8.64
C GLN A 263 0.93 -9.67 8.09
N GLU A 264 1.65 -10.60 8.73
CA GLU A 264 1.66 -12.01 8.34
C GLU A 264 0.29 -12.67 8.49
N VAL A 265 -0.36 -12.45 9.64
CA VAL A 265 -1.73 -12.92 9.91
C VAL A 265 -2.71 -12.34 8.88
N ALA A 266 -2.64 -11.03 8.63
CA ALA A 266 -3.52 -10.38 7.66
C ALA A 266 -3.34 -10.93 6.24
N ILE A 267 -2.11 -11.11 5.76
CA ILE A 267 -1.84 -11.68 4.43
C ILE A 267 -2.34 -13.13 4.37
N GLY A 268 -2.12 -13.93 5.41
CA GLY A 268 -2.60 -15.31 5.46
C GLY A 268 -4.13 -15.41 5.40
N GLU A 269 -4.85 -14.55 6.13
CA GLU A 269 -6.31 -14.53 6.11
C GLU A 269 -6.86 -13.97 4.78
N LEU A 270 -6.20 -12.98 4.16
CA LEU A 270 -6.53 -12.52 2.80
C LEU A 270 -6.38 -13.64 1.76
N LEU A 271 -5.32 -14.43 1.86
CA LEU A 271 -5.10 -15.57 0.98
C LEU A 271 -6.13 -16.68 1.22
N ARG A 272 -6.44 -16.99 2.48
CA ARG A 272 -7.50 -17.94 2.84
C ARG A 272 -8.84 -17.54 2.21
N ASP A 273 -9.20 -16.26 2.29
CA ASP A 273 -10.43 -15.75 1.70
C ASP A 273 -10.43 -15.84 0.16
N ALA A 274 -9.27 -15.60 -0.48
CA ALA A 274 -9.11 -15.76 -1.92
C ALA A 274 -9.24 -17.24 -2.36
N VAL A 275 -8.64 -18.18 -1.60
CA VAL A 275 -8.81 -19.63 -1.83
C VAL A 275 -10.29 -20.01 -1.72
N ALA A 276 -10.98 -19.52 -0.70
CA ALA A 276 -12.41 -19.76 -0.53
C ALA A 276 -13.24 -19.18 -1.69
N ALA A 277 -12.87 -18.01 -2.22
CA ALA A 277 -13.53 -17.41 -3.38
C ALA A 277 -13.37 -18.26 -4.66
N VAL A 278 -12.15 -18.76 -4.93
CA VAL A 278 -11.90 -19.66 -6.08
C VAL A 278 -12.71 -20.95 -5.94
N ARG A 279 -12.74 -21.56 -4.75
CA ARG A 279 -13.54 -22.77 -4.47
C ARG A 279 -15.03 -22.54 -4.71
N ARG A 280 -15.60 -21.43 -4.22
CA ARG A 280 -17.02 -21.09 -4.45
C ARG A 280 -17.34 -20.87 -5.92
N GLY A 281 -16.46 -20.18 -6.66
CA GLY A 281 -16.62 -19.98 -8.10
C GLY A 281 -16.62 -21.31 -8.87
N THR A 282 -15.81 -22.28 -8.44
CA THR A 282 -15.81 -23.64 -8.99
C THR A 282 -17.17 -24.33 -8.81
N THR A 283 -17.75 -24.24 -7.62
CA THR A 283 -19.03 -24.88 -7.31
C THR A 283 -20.21 -24.25 -8.06
N ALA A 284 -20.19 -22.93 -8.27
CA ALA A 284 -21.26 -22.25 -9.00
C ALA A 284 -21.27 -22.64 -10.49
N ALA A 285 -20.11 -22.63 -11.15
CA ALA A 285 -19.98 -23.02 -12.56
C ALA A 285 -20.47 -24.46 -12.80
N ASN A 286 -20.10 -25.40 -11.91
CA ASN A 286 -20.53 -26.80 -12.04
C ASN A 286 -22.06 -27.00 -11.90
N ARG A 287 -22.78 -26.07 -11.24
CA ARG A 287 -24.24 -26.17 -11.11
C ARG A 287 -24.95 -25.77 -12.39
N GLU A 288 -24.50 -24.71 -13.05
CA GLU A 288 -25.11 -24.21 -14.30
C GLU A 288 -25.00 -25.25 -15.42
N ASP A 289 -23.88 -25.98 -15.51
CA ASP A 289 -23.69 -27.05 -16.50
C ASP A 289 -24.51 -28.31 -16.22
N SER A 290 -25.03 -28.48 -14.98
CA SER A 290 -25.74 -29.69 -14.55
C SER A 290 -27.27 -29.64 -14.75
N GLU A 291 -27.85 -28.47 -15.02
CA GLU A 291 -29.31 -28.35 -15.26
C GLU A 291 -29.78 -29.03 -16.56
N GLU A 292 -28.86 -29.42 -17.47
CA GLU A 292 -29.17 -30.26 -18.64
C GLU A 292 -29.31 -31.78 -18.34
N GLY A 293 -29.43 -32.19 -17.07
CA GLY A 293 -29.95 -33.51 -16.72
C GLY A 293 -29.04 -34.71 -17.04
N ARG A 294 -27.73 -34.51 -17.19
CA ARG A 294 -26.75 -35.60 -17.24
C ARG A 294 -26.15 -35.86 -15.86
N GLU A 295 -26.51 -37.00 -15.28
CA GLU A 295 -26.03 -37.50 -13.97
C GLU A 295 -24.52 -37.86 -13.94
N ASP A 296 -23.76 -37.58 -14.99
CA ASP A 296 -22.33 -37.91 -15.11
C ASP A 296 -21.37 -36.79 -14.63
N ALA A 297 -21.85 -35.78 -13.89
CA ALA A 297 -21.04 -34.65 -13.39
C ALA A 297 -20.08 -35.00 -12.22
N ALA A 298 -19.61 -36.24 -12.13
CA ALA A 298 -18.73 -36.74 -11.07
C ALA A 298 -17.24 -36.33 -11.22
N GLY A 299 -16.89 -35.47 -12.19
CA GLY A 299 -15.49 -35.28 -12.62
C GLY A 299 -14.85 -33.91 -12.41
N ALA A 300 -15.59 -32.85 -12.06
CA ALA A 300 -14.98 -31.51 -11.91
C ALA A 300 -14.31 -31.39 -10.52
N GLU A 301 -13.03 -31.75 -10.44
CA GLU A 301 -12.22 -31.67 -9.22
C GLU A 301 -12.29 -30.25 -8.64
N ALA A 302 -12.76 -30.14 -7.39
CA ALA A 302 -12.80 -28.85 -6.70
C ALA A 302 -11.39 -28.25 -6.60
N PHE A 303 -11.27 -26.93 -6.69
CA PHE A 303 -9.96 -26.27 -6.59
C PHE A 303 -9.19 -26.68 -5.33
N ALA A 304 -8.05 -27.34 -5.55
CA ALA A 304 -7.05 -27.68 -4.57
C ALA A 304 -5.85 -26.73 -4.68
N LEU A 305 -5.41 -26.20 -3.54
CA LEU A 305 -4.19 -25.42 -3.43
C LEU A 305 -3.09 -26.38 -2.98
N ASP A 306 -2.11 -26.63 -3.83
CA ASP A 306 -1.01 -27.57 -3.52
C ASP A 306 0.21 -26.86 -2.95
N CYS A 307 0.46 -25.62 -3.39
CA CYS A 307 1.67 -24.91 -3.03
C CYS A 307 1.45 -23.39 -2.91
N VAL A 308 2.08 -22.80 -1.89
CA VAL A 308 2.22 -21.36 -1.73
C VAL A 308 3.65 -20.93 -2.01
N VAL A 309 3.84 -19.97 -2.91
CA VAL A 309 5.15 -19.42 -3.27
C VAL A 309 5.32 -18.05 -2.63
N ASP A 310 6.29 -17.90 -1.74
CA ASP A 310 6.63 -16.64 -1.06
C ASP A 310 7.89 -16.03 -1.68
N VAL A 311 7.72 -14.93 -2.40
CA VAL A 311 8.82 -14.23 -3.09
C VAL A 311 9.30 -13.06 -2.25
N GLY A 312 10.60 -13.06 -1.93
CA GLY A 312 11.15 -12.15 -0.92
C GLY A 312 10.75 -12.56 0.51
N GLY A 313 10.47 -13.85 0.72
CA GLY A 313 9.97 -14.38 1.99
C GLY A 313 10.96 -14.35 3.15
N GLY A 314 12.22 -13.98 2.91
CA GLY A 314 13.27 -13.87 3.92
C GLY A 314 13.37 -15.11 4.81
N ASN A 315 12.98 -14.97 6.08
CA ASN A 315 13.04 -16.04 7.08
C ASN A 315 12.08 -17.21 6.79
N GLY A 316 11.13 -17.07 5.86
CA GLY A 316 10.15 -18.09 5.50
C GLY A 316 9.02 -18.29 6.53
N PHE A 317 8.87 -17.37 7.49
CA PHE A 317 7.80 -17.45 8.49
C PHE A 317 6.43 -17.36 7.83
N LEU A 318 6.21 -16.36 6.98
CA LEU A 318 4.93 -16.17 6.29
C LEU A 318 4.57 -17.39 5.43
N ALA A 319 5.51 -17.86 4.60
CA ALA A 319 5.34 -19.07 3.80
C ALA A 319 4.93 -20.29 4.65
N ALA A 320 5.65 -20.56 5.75
CA ALA A 320 5.35 -21.68 6.64
C ALA A 320 4.00 -21.51 7.33
N GLN A 321 3.67 -20.30 7.77
CA GLN A 321 2.41 -20.00 8.43
C GLN A 321 1.21 -20.28 7.54
N VAL A 322 1.28 -19.77 6.32
CA VAL A 322 0.22 -19.92 5.33
C VAL A 322 0.11 -21.38 4.87
N ALA A 323 1.24 -22.08 4.69
CA ALA A 323 1.27 -23.51 4.36
C ALA A 323 0.51 -24.35 5.40
N GLU A 324 0.82 -24.17 6.69
CA GLU A 324 0.12 -24.83 7.78
C GLU A 324 -1.35 -24.46 7.84
N ARG A 325 -1.67 -23.17 7.63
CA ARG A 325 -3.04 -22.64 7.67
C ARG A 325 -3.93 -23.19 6.56
N LEU A 326 -3.37 -23.43 5.38
CA LEU A 326 -4.10 -23.83 4.17
C LEU A 326 -3.92 -25.30 3.79
N HIS A 327 -3.12 -26.02 4.55
CA HIS A 327 -2.83 -27.44 4.37
C HIS A 327 -2.17 -27.77 3.02
N CYS A 328 -1.14 -27.02 2.67
CA CYS A 328 -0.41 -27.14 1.41
C CYS A 328 1.09 -26.96 1.65
N ASP A 329 1.94 -27.36 0.70
CA ASP A 329 3.38 -27.10 0.79
C ASP A 329 3.70 -25.64 0.48
N ALA A 330 4.93 -25.21 0.76
CA ALA A 330 5.37 -23.87 0.41
C ALA A 330 6.78 -23.83 -0.18
N VAL A 331 7.04 -22.78 -0.96
CA VAL A 331 8.34 -22.46 -1.55
C VAL A 331 8.70 -21.03 -1.15
N VAL A 332 9.91 -20.81 -0.64
CA VAL A 332 10.48 -19.47 -0.45
C VAL A 332 11.52 -19.23 -1.53
N VAL A 333 11.37 -18.15 -2.28
CA VAL A 333 12.38 -17.66 -3.23
C VAL A 333 12.91 -16.34 -2.72
N ASP A 334 14.16 -16.33 -2.27
CA ASP A 334 14.81 -15.14 -1.73
C ASP A 334 16.31 -15.15 -2.04
N PRO A 335 16.93 -14.04 -2.50
CA PRO A 335 18.37 -14.01 -2.76
C PRO A 335 19.22 -14.16 -1.50
N PHE A 336 18.64 -14.02 -0.30
CA PHE A 336 19.32 -14.11 0.97
C PHE A 336 18.86 -15.34 1.76
N PHE A 337 19.83 -16.04 2.34
CA PHE A 337 19.56 -17.04 3.37
C PHE A 337 19.77 -16.37 4.74
N PRO A 338 18.72 -16.07 5.50
CA PRO A 338 18.89 -15.38 6.77
C PRO A 338 19.40 -16.34 7.86
N ALA A 339 20.17 -15.78 8.81
CA ALA A 339 20.67 -16.54 9.96
C ALA A 339 19.52 -17.13 10.81
N HIS A 340 18.42 -16.39 10.92
CA HIS A 340 17.21 -16.79 11.64
C HIS A 340 16.10 -17.22 10.65
N ALA A 341 16.34 -18.30 9.91
CA ALA A 341 15.31 -18.90 9.06
C ALA A 341 14.46 -19.92 9.82
N ILE A 342 13.22 -20.11 9.39
CA ILE A 342 12.33 -21.20 9.85
C ILE A 342 12.98 -22.59 9.67
N ASP A 343 13.86 -22.72 8.68
CA ASP A 343 14.54 -23.96 8.29
C ASP A 343 15.75 -24.28 9.19
N CYS A 344 16.20 -23.31 9.99
CA CYS A 344 17.27 -23.54 10.97
C CYS A 344 16.78 -24.30 12.22
N CYS A 345 15.49 -24.70 12.29
CA CYS A 345 14.90 -25.45 13.39
C CYS A 345 14.94 -26.98 13.13
N PRO A 346 15.51 -27.76 14.07
CA PRO A 346 14.75 -28.11 15.27
C PRO A 346 15.43 -27.60 16.54
N ARG A 347 16.26 -26.55 16.45
CA ARG A 347 16.89 -25.95 17.62
C ARG A 347 15.80 -25.47 18.57
N VAL A 348 15.55 -26.28 19.60
CA VAL A 348 15.00 -25.80 20.86
C VAL A 348 15.99 -24.73 21.29
N TRP A 349 15.67 -23.46 21.03
CA TRP A 349 16.47 -22.38 21.58
C TRP A 349 16.38 -22.57 23.10
N PRO A 350 17.50 -22.81 23.79
CA PRO A 350 17.49 -23.08 25.23
C PRO A 350 16.99 -21.88 26.04
N ASP A 351 16.74 -20.75 25.39
CA ASP A 351 16.39 -19.47 25.98
C ASP A 351 14.96 -19.43 26.54
N THR A 352 14.06 -20.30 26.07
CA THR A 352 12.69 -20.43 26.60
C THR A 352 12.45 -21.84 27.17
N PRO A 353 13.11 -22.22 28.29
CA PRO A 353 12.97 -23.55 28.90
C PRO A 353 11.54 -23.84 29.35
N HIS A 354 10.73 -22.78 29.54
CA HIS A 354 9.33 -22.84 29.90
C HIS A 354 8.52 -22.07 28.87
N ARG A 355 8.02 -22.78 27.85
CA ARG A 355 7.02 -22.21 26.94
C ARG A 355 5.67 -22.15 27.62
N THR A 356 4.96 -21.05 27.44
CA THR A 356 3.56 -20.88 27.80
C THR A 356 2.67 -21.78 26.93
N HIS A 357 2.98 -21.91 25.63
CA HIS A 357 2.23 -22.76 24.72
C HIS A 357 3.03 -23.98 24.26
N ALA A 358 2.35 -25.11 24.16
CA ALA A 358 2.94 -26.33 23.62
C ALA A 358 3.34 -26.11 22.16
N ALA A 359 4.64 -26.24 21.86
CA ALA A 359 5.12 -26.15 20.48
C ALA A 359 4.50 -27.27 19.63
N THR A 360 4.02 -26.92 18.44
CA THR A 360 3.52 -27.89 17.47
C THR A 360 4.55 -28.13 16.38
N ARG A 361 4.59 -29.35 15.83
CA ARG A 361 5.46 -29.68 14.71
C ARG A 361 4.81 -29.23 13.40
N ARG A 362 5.58 -28.55 12.53
CA ARG A 362 5.19 -28.32 11.14
C ARG A 362 4.86 -29.63 10.43
N ARG A 363 3.74 -29.64 9.71
CA ARG A 363 3.23 -30.78 8.94
C ARG A 363 3.52 -30.65 7.45
N HIS A 364 3.70 -29.44 6.96
CA HIS A 364 3.86 -29.16 5.53
C HIS A 364 5.31 -28.83 5.17
N VAL A 365 5.71 -29.21 3.96
CA VAL A 365 7.09 -29.05 3.50
C VAL A 365 7.33 -27.59 3.13
N LEU A 366 8.48 -27.07 3.54
CA LEU A 366 8.97 -25.79 3.06
C LEU A 366 10.22 -26.00 2.20
N HIS A 367 10.11 -25.65 0.93
CA HIS A 367 11.21 -25.63 -0.01
C HIS A 367 11.84 -24.23 0.00
N ARG A 368 13.17 -24.16 -0.10
CA ARG A 368 13.89 -22.88 -0.19
C ARG A 368 14.77 -22.85 -1.42
N THR A 369 14.66 -21.75 -2.15
CA THR A 369 15.53 -21.42 -3.28
C THR A 369 16.24 -20.10 -2.98
N THR A 370 17.56 -20.14 -2.83
CA THR A 370 18.37 -18.94 -2.62
C THR A 370 18.76 -18.31 -3.96
N ALA A 371 17.87 -17.49 -4.52
CA ALA A 371 18.06 -16.84 -5.80
C ALA A 371 17.19 -15.58 -5.92
N LEU A 372 17.57 -14.67 -6.83
CA LEU A 372 16.65 -13.64 -7.30
C LEU A 372 15.57 -14.31 -8.14
N PHE A 373 14.31 -13.88 -8.01
CA PHE A 373 13.20 -14.51 -8.73
C PHE A 373 13.36 -14.45 -10.26
N ARG A 374 13.97 -13.39 -10.79
CA ARG A 374 14.26 -13.27 -12.24
C ARG A 374 15.19 -14.37 -12.77
N ASP A 375 15.99 -14.97 -11.91
CA ASP A 375 16.96 -16.02 -12.25
C ASP A 375 16.39 -17.44 -12.03
N VAL A 376 15.09 -17.53 -11.70
CA VAL A 376 14.41 -18.78 -11.36
C VAL A 376 13.42 -19.16 -12.45
N ARG A 377 13.43 -20.44 -12.83
CA ARG A 377 12.38 -21.06 -13.64
C ARG A 377 11.37 -21.73 -12.72
N TRP A 378 10.09 -21.43 -12.92
CA TRP A 378 8.99 -21.95 -12.10
C TRP A 378 9.03 -23.47 -11.99
N ALA A 379 9.14 -24.16 -13.12
CA ALA A 379 9.16 -25.62 -13.18
C ALA A 379 10.32 -26.28 -12.44
N ASP A 380 11.41 -25.52 -12.20
CA ASP A 380 12.60 -26.04 -11.53
C ASP A 380 12.48 -25.94 -9.99
N VAL A 381 11.62 -25.06 -9.47
CA VAL A 381 11.56 -24.75 -8.02
C VAL A 381 10.19 -24.93 -7.37
N VAL A 382 9.11 -24.87 -8.15
CA VAL A 382 7.74 -25.01 -7.62
C VAL A 382 7.20 -26.38 -7.97
N PRO A 383 6.93 -27.27 -6.99
CA PRO A 383 6.52 -28.65 -7.23
C PRO A 383 5.05 -28.81 -7.66
N ALA A 384 4.40 -27.71 -8.06
CA ALA A 384 2.98 -27.66 -8.37
C ALA A 384 2.71 -26.81 -9.62
N ALA A 385 1.65 -27.19 -10.35
CA ALA A 385 1.20 -26.44 -11.52
C ALA A 385 0.74 -25.03 -11.11
N PRO A 386 1.03 -23.98 -11.90
CA PRO A 386 0.62 -22.60 -11.59
C PRO A 386 -0.87 -22.46 -11.23
N ALA A 387 -1.74 -23.20 -11.91
CA ALA A 387 -3.19 -23.23 -11.67
C ALA A 387 -3.62 -23.79 -10.30
N ARG A 388 -2.72 -24.48 -9.58
CA ARG A 388 -2.90 -25.05 -8.23
C ARG A 388 -2.00 -24.35 -7.19
N THR A 389 -1.50 -23.16 -7.51
CA THR A 389 -0.65 -22.38 -6.61
C THR A 389 -1.20 -21.01 -6.28
N ALA A 390 -0.74 -20.50 -5.14
CA ALA A 390 -0.85 -19.10 -4.78
C ALA A 390 0.55 -18.50 -4.64
N LEU A 391 0.72 -17.24 -5.01
CA LEU A 391 1.95 -16.50 -4.75
C LEU A 391 1.67 -15.35 -3.80
N ILE A 392 2.53 -15.21 -2.81
CA ILE A 392 2.54 -14.13 -1.84
C ILE A 392 3.85 -13.36 -1.93
N ALA A 393 3.79 -12.07 -1.67
CA ALA A 393 4.98 -11.23 -1.62
C ALA A 393 4.76 -10.12 -0.60
N LYS A 394 5.39 -10.25 0.57
CA LYS A 394 5.36 -9.24 1.64
C LYS A 394 6.62 -8.39 1.60
N HIS A 395 6.45 -7.07 1.61
CA HIS A 395 7.56 -6.11 1.54
C HIS A 395 8.46 -6.27 0.32
N LEU A 396 7.99 -6.92 -0.74
CA LEU A 396 8.70 -6.92 -1.98
C LEU A 396 8.75 -5.47 -2.50
N CYS A 397 9.92 -5.03 -2.94
CA CYS A 397 10.07 -3.68 -3.44
C CYS A 397 9.12 -3.46 -4.63
N GLY A 398 8.75 -2.21 -4.89
CA GLY A 398 7.83 -1.91 -5.98
C GLY A 398 8.29 -2.51 -7.31
N SER A 399 9.55 -2.28 -7.69
CA SER A 399 10.16 -2.90 -8.88
C SER A 399 10.21 -4.43 -8.82
N GLY A 400 10.47 -5.01 -7.65
CA GLY A 400 10.50 -6.46 -7.48
C GLY A 400 9.15 -7.12 -7.74
N VAL A 401 8.04 -6.47 -7.35
CA VAL A 401 6.69 -6.95 -7.70
C VAL A 401 6.52 -6.96 -9.22
N ASP A 402 6.94 -5.90 -9.89
CA ASP A 402 6.76 -5.79 -11.34
C ASP A 402 7.65 -6.80 -12.10
N GLU A 403 8.91 -6.98 -11.69
CA GLU A 403 9.83 -8.01 -12.22
C GLU A 403 9.27 -9.42 -12.05
N VAL A 404 8.71 -9.74 -10.88
CA VAL A 404 8.08 -11.04 -10.62
C VAL A 404 6.91 -11.28 -11.57
N LEU A 405 6.03 -10.29 -11.74
CA LEU A 405 4.87 -10.42 -12.61
C LEU A 405 5.27 -10.58 -14.08
N GLN A 406 6.22 -9.78 -14.58
CA GLN A 406 6.76 -9.92 -15.94
C GLN A 406 7.39 -11.30 -16.14
N GLN A 407 8.16 -11.80 -15.18
CA GLN A 407 8.82 -13.09 -15.27
C GLN A 407 7.83 -14.26 -15.25
N LEU A 408 6.79 -14.19 -14.43
CA LEU A 408 5.71 -15.18 -14.40
C LEU A 408 4.93 -15.21 -15.72
N GLU A 409 4.67 -14.03 -16.30
CA GLU A 409 4.03 -13.94 -17.61
C GLU A 409 4.92 -14.51 -18.71
N ALA A 410 6.20 -14.14 -18.76
CA ALA A 410 7.15 -14.62 -19.77
C ALA A 410 7.31 -16.15 -19.74
N GLN A 411 7.16 -16.76 -18.56
CA GLN A 411 7.18 -18.21 -18.39
C GLN A 411 5.81 -18.89 -18.57
N GLY A 412 4.74 -18.13 -18.81
CA GLY A 412 3.37 -18.67 -18.91
C GLY A 412 2.89 -19.32 -17.59
N CYS A 413 3.45 -18.92 -16.46
CA CYS A 413 3.29 -19.59 -15.16
C CYS A 413 2.63 -18.69 -14.11
N LEU A 414 1.77 -17.77 -14.54
CA LEU A 414 0.97 -16.93 -13.65
C LEU A 414 0.15 -17.81 -12.66
N PRO A 415 0.29 -17.65 -11.34
CA PRO A 415 -0.40 -18.44 -10.31
C PRO A 415 -1.92 -18.31 -10.35
N ARG A 416 -2.67 -19.21 -9.69
CA ARG A 416 -4.12 -19.06 -9.58
C ARG A 416 -4.51 -17.85 -8.71
N ILE A 417 -3.73 -17.59 -7.66
CA ILE A 417 -3.97 -16.54 -6.67
C ILE A 417 -2.69 -15.74 -6.46
N LEU A 418 -2.82 -14.42 -6.31
CA LEU A 418 -1.74 -13.48 -5.98
C LEU A 418 -2.14 -12.64 -4.76
N VAL A 419 -1.26 -12.53 -3.77
CA VAL A 419 -1.41 -11.62 -2.63
C VAL A 419 -0.11 -10.81 -2.48
N LEU A 420 -0.13 -9.57 -2.97
CA LEU A 420 1.06 -8.74 -3.15
C LEU A 420 0.98 -7.49 -2.26
N ALA A 421 1.90 -7.33 -1.33
CA ALA A 421 2.02 -6.18 -0.43
C ALA A 421 3.31 -5.38 -0.73
N PRO A 422 3.34 -4.58 -1.82
CA PRO A 422 4.49 -3.76 -2.18
C PRO A 422 4.78 -2.68 -1.13
N CYS A 423 6.05 -2.41 -0.84
CA CYS A 423 6.42 -1.38 0.16
C CYS A 423 7.35 -0.27 -0.35
N CYS A 424 8.40 -0.59 -1.11
CA CYS A 424 9.40 0.39 -1.57
C CYS A 424 9.06 0.92 -2.97
N PHE A 425 7.99 1.71 -3.08
CA PHE A 425 7.56 2.29 -4.36
C PHE A 425 8.60 3.22 -4.98
N HIS A 426 9.41 3.92 -4.17
CA HIS A 426 10.52 4.75 -4.68
C HIS A 426 11.57 3.98 -5.51
N ARG A 427 11.56 2.64 -5.46
CA ARG A 427 12.42 1.77 -6.26
C ARG A 427 11.79 1.34 -7.58
N CYS A 428 10.50 1.62 -7.81
CA CYS A 428 9.86 1.36 -9.10
C CYS A 428 10.62 2.10 -10.21
N SER A 429 10.80 1.40 -11.32
CA SER A 429 11.40 1.91 -12.54
C SER A 429 10.44 1.71 -13.70
N LEU A 430 10.46 2.63 -14.68
CA LEU A 430 9.48 2.63 -15.77
C LEU A 430 9.68 1.46 -16.73
N ASP A 431 10.92 1.01 -16.91
CA ASP A 431 11.30 -0.13 -17.76
C ASP A 431 10.83 -1.48 -17.19
N THR A 432 10.88 -1.63 -15.86
CA THR A 432 10.42 -2.84 -15.18
C THR A 432 8.94 -2.80 -14.82
N TYR A 433 8.30 -1.63 -14.82
CA TYR A 433 6.90 -1.49 -14.45
C TYR A 433 6.00 -2.27 -15.41
N VAL A 434 4.98 -2.96 -14.88
CA VAL A 434 4.15 -3.88 -15.68
C VAL A 434 3.23 -3.18 -16.68
N ASP A 435 2.83 -1.93 -16.42
CA ASP A 435 1.90 -1.19 -17.28
C ASP A 435 2.40 0.23 -17.62
N PRO A 436 3.53 0.39 -18.34
CA PRO A 436 4.03 1.70 -18.74
C PRO A 436 3.01 2.54 -19.53
N PRO A 437 2.20 1.97 -20.46
CA PRO A 437 1.14 2.72 -21.15
C PRO A 437 0.16 3.39 -20.19
N PHE A 438 -0.29 2.71 -19.13
CA PHE A 438 -1.21 3.29 -18.16
C PHE A 438 -0.69 4.59 -17.54
N VAL A 439 0.55 4.60 -17.04
CA VAL A 439 1.13 5.80 -16.40
C VAL A 439 1.47 6.87 -17.45
N SER A 440 1.93 6.45 -18.63
CA SER A 440 2.20 7.34 -19.75
C SER A 440 0.93 8.10 -20.17
N ASP A 441 -0.20 7.42 -20.32
CA ASP A 441 -1.44 8.05 -20.78
C ASP A 441 -2.11 8.88 -19.68
N LEU A 442 -2.17 8.35 -18.45
CA LEU A 442 -2.81 9.03 -17.33
C LEU A 442 -2.02 10.28 -16.90
N LEU A 443 -0.70 10.16 -16.75
CA LEU A 443 0.14 11.21 -16.18
C LEU A 443 1.03 11.94 -17.20
N ARG A 444 1.04 11.52 -18.47
CA ARG A 444 1.92 12.06 -19.53
C ARG A 444 3.41 11.90 -19.21
N LEU A 445 3.75 10.81 -18.53
CA LEU A 445 5.12 10.51 -18.11
C LEU A 445 5.74 9.53 -19.10
N HIS A 446 6.63 10.04 -19.96
CA HIS A 446 7.28 9.24 -21.01
C HIS A 446 8.75 8.92 -20.71
N THR A 447 9.30 9.38 -19.57
CA THR A 447 10.71 9.19 -19.23
C THR A 447 10.88 8.46 -17.90
N ALA A 448 11.91 7.60 -17.83
CA ALA A 448 12.25 6.88 -16.60
C ALA A 448 12.56 7.82 -15.43
N ASN A 449 13.22 8.95 -15.69
CA ASN A 449 13.51 9.96 -14.66
C ASN A 449 12.24 10.57 -14.07
N ALA A 450 11.26 10.93 -14.91
CA ALA A 450 10.00 11.52 -14.43
C ALA A 450 9.20 10.51 -13.60
N PHE A 451 9.18 9.24 -14.00
CA PHE A 451 8.58 8.18 -13.20
C PHE A 451 9.31 7.94 -11.87
N GLN A 452 10.64 7.94 -11.87
CA GLN A 452 11.43 7.80 -10.63
C GLN A 452 11.19 8.99 -9.67
N HIS A 453 11.08 10.19 -10.20
CA HIS A 453 10.75 11.39 -9.42
C HIS A 453 9.36 11.27 -8.78
N LEU A 454 8.37 10.82 -9.55
CA LEU A 454 7.02 10.55 -9.06
C LEU A 454 7.04 9.53 -7.91
N THR A 455 7.66 8.37 -8.12
CA THR A 455 7.61 7.27 -7.15
C THR A 455 8.36 7.58 -5.86
N ARG A 456 9.36 8.47 -5.88
CA ARG A 456 10.02 8.99 -4.66
C ARG A 456 9.09 9.79 -3.75
N LEU A 457 8.00 10.36 -4.26
CA LEU A 457 7.01 11.05 -3.42
C LEU A 457 6.35 10.09 -2.40
N THR A 458 6.37 8.79 -2.67
CA THR A 458 5.86 7.77 -1.75
C THR A 458 6.68 7.64 -0.46
N ASP A 459 7.91 8.16 -0.41
CA ASP A 459 8.75 8.15 0.80
C ASP A 459 8.23 9.11 1.88
N TRP A 460 7.22 9.93 1.58
CA TRP A 460 6.57 10.79 2.56
C TRP A 460 5.54 10.08 3.43
N ASN A 461 5.19 8.84 3.08
CA ASN A 461 4.34 8.00 3.91
C ASN A 461 5.06 7.67 5.22
N ALA A 462 4.48 8.12 6.33
CA ALA A 462 4.99 7.85 7.67
C ALA A 462 3.93 7.15 8.53
N SER A 463 4.32 6.13 9.29
CA SER A 463 3.42 5.47 10.23
C SER A 463 3.00 6.39 11.38
N VAL A 464 1.92 6.03 12.07
CA VAL A 464 1.50 6.72 13.30
C VAL A 464 2.64 6.75 14.32
N TYR A 465 3.36 5.64 14.47
CA TYR A 465 4.53 5.56 15.34
C TYR A 465 5.64 6.55 14.94
N GLN A 466 6.01 6.64 13.65
CA GLN A 466 7.02 7.59 13.19
C GLN A 466 6.59 9.04 13.47
N LYS A 467 5.30 9.36 13.27
CA LYS A 467 4.73 10.67 13.62
C LYS A 467 4.84 10.97 15.12
N MET A 468 4.63 9.99 15.99
CA MET A 468 4.80 10.16 17.44
C MET A 468 6.24 10.47 17.83
N GLN A 469 7.22 9.85 17.16
CA GLN A 469 8.64 10.16 17.38
C GLN A 469 9.01 11.58 16.93
N ASP A 470 8.49 12.00 15.78
CA ASP A 470 8.71 13.34 15.24
C ASP A 470 8.08 14.43 16.14
N GLY A 471 6.91 14.16 16.72
CA GLY A 471 6.17 15.10 17.58
C GLY A 471 6.63 15.15 19.05
N GLY A 472 7.13 14.03 19.57
CA GLY A 472 7.54 13.87 20.98
C GLY A 472 8.77 14.68 21.39
N ALA A 473 9.53 15.23 20.44
CA ALA A 473 10.65 16.12 20.73
C ALA A 473 10.24 17.57 21.09
N THR A 474 8.94 17.92 21.05
CA THR A 474 8.52 19.34 21.09
C THR A 474 7.41 19.75 22.08
N SER A 475 7.02 18.94 23.06
CA SER A 475 6.05 19.39 24.09
C SER A 475 6.23 18.57 25.38
N ALA A 476 6.71 19.11 26.51
CA ALA A 476 5.99 20.11 27.30
C ALA A 476 6.84 20.88 28.34
N ALA A 477 8.18 20.97 28.23
CA ALA A 477 8.98 21.48 29.36
C ALA A 477 10.03 22.58 29.10
N GLN A 478 10.27 23.07 27.88
CA GLN A 478 11.27 24.13 27.69
C GLN A 478 10.78 25.23 26.76
N GLY A 479 10.67 26.43 27.35
CA GLY A 479 10.04 27.60 26.76
C GLY A 479 10.79 28.18 25.56
N ALA A 480 10.01 28.94 24.78
CA ALA A 480 10.26 30.07 23.87
C ALA A 480 11.68 30.46 23.40
N ALA A 481 12.69 29.61 23.43
CA ALA A 481 13.98 29.83 22.81
C ALA A 481 14.01 29.11 21.47
N ALA A 482 13.78 29.91 20.42
CA ALA A 482 13.88 29.53 19.03
C ALA A 482 15.23 28.83 18.74
N PHE A 483 15.20 27.51 18.60
CA PHE A 483 16.24 26.77 17.89
C PHE A 483 15.72 26.32 16.54
N THR A 484 16.45 26.75 15.52
CA THR A 484 16.33 26.50 14.09
C THR A 484 16.52 25.03 13.75
N SER A 485 15.68 24.15 14.30
CA SER A 485 15.65 22.76 13.86
C SER A 485 15.30 22.74 12.37
N LYS A 486 16.07 21.96 11.61
CA LYS A 486 16.01 21.87 10.15
C LYS A 486 14.60 21.42 9.77
N LYS A 487 13.72 22.36 9.44
CA LYS A 487 12.35 22.05 9.00
C LYS A 487 12.46 21.06 7.84
N SER A 488 11.99 19.85 8.08
CA SER A 488 11.91 18.79 7.07
C SER A 488 11.13 19.31 5.86
N ILE A 489 11.48 18.81 4.67
CA ILE A 489 10.79 19.10 3.41
C ILE A 489 9.26 18.93 3.51
N ARG A 490 8.83 17.99 4.36
CA ARG A 490 7.43 17.65 4.62
C ARG A 490 6.60 18.87 5.07
N HIS A 491 7.24 19.92 5.59
CA HIS A 491 6.54 21.13 6.01
C HIS A 491 6.39 22.18 4.89
N LEU A 492 6.98 21.96 3.71
CA LEU A 492 6.85 22.83 2.53
C LEU A 492 5.72 22.38 1.59
N VAL A 493 5.24 21.15 1.74
CA VAL A 493 4.10 20.60 1.01
C VAL A 493 3.00 20.31 2.03
N SER A 494 1.77 20.69 1.73
CA SER A 494 0.66 20.64 2.73
C SER A 494 -0.10 19.37 2.81
N CYS A 495 0.02 18.57 1.76
CA CYS A 495 -0.66 17.30 1.63
C CYS A 495 0.33 16.17 1.28
N PRO A 496 1.48 16.04 1.98
CA PRO A 496 2.48 15.08 1.61
C PRO A 496 1.96 13.64 1.74
N GLU A 497 1.08 13.36 2.69
CA GLU A 497 0.42 12.05 2.85
C GLU A 497 -0.60 11.77 1.75
N GLY A 498 -1.39 12.77 1.35
CA GLY A 498 -2.36 12.67 0.26
C GLY A 498 -1.67 12.42 -1.07
N ILE A 499 -0.57 13.12 -1.35
CA ILE A 499 0.27 12.93 -2.54
C ILE A 499 0.90 11.54 -2.52
N ALA A 500 1.55 11.15 -1.43
CA ALA A 500 2.20 9.85 -1.34
C ALA A 500 1.20 8.70 -1.54
N ALA A 501 0.04 8.76 -0.89
CA ALA A 501 -1.04 7.79 -1.07
C ALA A 501 -1.57 7.79 -2.51
N ALA A 502 -1.75 8.96 -3.14
CA ALA A 502 -2.24 9.05 -4.50
C ALA A 502 -1.24 8.48 -5.52
N VAL A 503 0.06 8.71 -5.34
CA VAL A 503 1.09 8.09 -6.18
C VAL A 503 1.09 6.58 -6.04
N GLU A 504 1.03 6.04 -4.82
CA GLU A 504 0.91 4.59 -4.61
C GLU A 504 -0.35 4.01 -5.27
N ALA A 505 -1.47 4.73 -5.16
CA ALA A 505 -2.72 4.32 -5.76
C ALA A 505 -2.64 4.27 -7.29
N VAL A 506 -2.01 5.27 -7.94
CA VAL A 506 -1.79 5.26 -9.38
C VAL A 506 -0.92 4.08 -9.80
N VAL A 507 0.21 3.84 -9.14
CA VAL A 507 1.11 2.71 -9.46
C VAL A 507 0.40 1.36 -9.25
N ASN A 508 -0.38 1.22 -8.18
CA ASN A 508 -1.13 -0.01 -7.96
C ASN A 508 -2.30 -0.17 -8.95
N GLN A 509 -2.93 0.92 -9.40
CA GLN A 509 -4.03 0.86 -10.35
C GLN A 509 -3.59 0.34 -11.73
N GLY A 510 -2.38 0.71 -12.19
CA GLY A 510 -1.84 0.10 -13.41
C GLY A 510 -1.57 -1.40 -13.24
N ARG A 511 -1.07 -1.84 -12.08
CA ARG A 511 -0.95 -3.29 -11.76
C ARG A 511 -2.30 -4.00 -11.75
N VAL A 512 -3.33 -3.36 -11.18
CA VAL A 512 -4.71 -3.87 -11.18
C VAL A 512 -5.20 -4.04 -12.62
N GLN A 513 -5.01 -3.04 -13.47
CA GLN A 513 -5.41 -3.08 -14.88
C GLN A 513 -4.67 -4.18 -15.65
N TRP A 514 -3.35 -4.28 -15.49
CA TRP A 514 -2.53 -5.32 -16.09
C TRP A 514 -2.99 -6.73 -15.69
N LEU A 515 -3.30 -6.96 -14.41
CA LEU A 515 -3.80 -8.24 -13.92
C LEU A 515 -5.21 -8.54 -14.44
N GLN A 516 -6.09 -7.54 -14.50
CA GLN A 516 -7.45 -7.69 -15.04
C GLN A 516 -7.44 -8.10 -16.52
N GLN A 517 -6.51 -7.57 -17.32
CA GLN A 517 -6.31 -7.96 -18.71
C GLN A 517 -5.89 -9.44 -18.86
N ARG A 518 -5.36 -10.05 -17.79
CA ARG A 518 -4.96 -11.47 -17.71
C ARG A 518 -6.01 -12.35 -17.01
N GLY A 519 -7.25 -11.87 -16.95
CA GLY A 519 -8.39 -12.63 -16.44
C GLY A 519 -8.48 -12.71 -14.91
N TYR A 520 -7.70 -11.90 -14.18
CA TYR A 520 -7.82 -11.86 -12.73
C TYR A 520 -8.99 -10.97 -12.29
N VAL A 521 -9.73 -11.45 -11.30
CA VAL A 521 -10.52 -10.60 -10.41
C VAL A 521 -9.57 -10.03 -9.38
N VAL A 522 -9.39 -8.71 -9.39
CA VAL A 522 -8.44 -8.00 -8.54
C VAL A 522 -9.18 -7.08 -7.57
N ARG A 523 -8.74 -7.05 -6.32
CA ARG A 523 -9.13 -6.05 -5.32
C ARG A 523 -7.90 -5.49 -4.62
N LEU A 524 -7.94 -4.20 -4.29
CA LEU A 524 -7.05 -3.60 -3.31
C LEU A 524 -7.68 -3.73 -1.92
N ALA A 525 -6.88 -4.08 -0.92
CA ALA A 525 -7.31 -4.20 0.47
C ALA A 525 -6.37 -3.44 1.42
N GLU A 526 -6.93 -2.74 2.40
CA GLU A 526 -6.16 -2.34 3.58
C GLU A 526 -5.98 -3.59 4.45
N TYR A 527 -4.77 -4.15 4.46
CA TYR A 527 -4.51 -5.41 5.16
C TYR A 527 -4.11 -5.19 6.62
N VAL A 528 -3.66 -3.99 6.99
CA VAL A 528 -3.37 -3.60 8.38
C VAL A 528 -3.59 -2.08 8.52
N PRO A 529 -3.79 -1.53 9.74
CA PRO A 529 -3.85 -0.09 9.91
C PRO A 529 -2.48 0.57 9.71
N ASP A 530 -2.50 1.89 9.47
CA ASP A 530 -1.31 2.72 9.27
C ASP A 530 -0.41 2.85 10.51
N CYS A 531 -0.90 2.45 11.68
CA CYS A 531 -0.10 2.34 12.90
C CYS A 531 0.86 1.14 12.89
N VAL A 532 0.58 0.09 12.10
CA VAL A 532 1.50 -1.05 11.89
C VAL A 532 2.55 -0.69 10.85
N THR A 533 2.11 -0.24 9.67
CA THR A 533 2.98 0.19 8.57
C THR A 533 2.23 1.20 7.72
N PRO A 534 2.88 2.24 7.17
CA PRO A 534 2.20 3.16 6.27
C PRO A 534 2.04 2.55 4.87
N LYS A 535 2.70 1.42 4.58
CA LYS A 535 2.60 0.63 3.35
C LYS A 535 1.60 -0.51 3.55
N ASN A 536 0.36 -0.13 3.85
CA ASN A 536 -0.68 -1.03 4.33
C ASN A 536 -1.69 -1.49 3.28
N ARG A 537 -1.35 -1.34 2.00
CA ARG A 537 -2.19 -1.75 0.87
C ARG A 537 -1.67 -3.06 0.30
N CYS A 538 -2.59 -3.97 0.01
CA CYS A 538 -2.30 -5.26 -0.61
C CYS A 538 -3.16 -5.45 -1.86
N LEU A 539 -2.55 -5.91 -2.96
CA LEU A 539 -3.27 -6.41 -4.12
C LEU A 539 -3.64 -7.87 -3.85
N VAL A 540 -4.93 -8.19 -3.94
CA VAL A 540 -5.42 -9.57 -3.90
C VAL A 540 -6.06 -9.87 -5.24
N ALA A 541 -5.51 -10.83 -5.97
CA ALA A 541 -5.98 -11.21 -7.28
C ALA A 541 -6.21 -12.72 -7.34
N TYR A 542 -7.28 -13.16 -8.00
CA TYR A 542 -7.49 -14.57 -8.32
C TYR A 542 -8.18 -14.72 -9.67
N ARG A 543 -7.88 -15.80 -10.39
CA ARG A 543 -8.61 -16.15 -11.61
C ARG A 543 -9.83 -17.02 -11.26
N PRO A 544 -11.05 -16.67 -11.66
CA PRO A 544 -12.20 -17.55 -11.48
C PRO A 544 -12.06 -18.81 -12.35
N ASN A 545 -12.78 -19.88 -12.01
CA ASN A 545 -12.92 -21.01 -12.93
C ASN A 545 -13.85 -20.57 -14.05
N VAL A 546 -13.31 -20.30 -15.23
CA VAL A 546 -14.12 -20.14 -16.43
C VAL A 546 -14.30 -21.54 -17.00
N GLY A 547 -15.47 -22.14 -16.76
CA GLY A 547 -15.85 -23.40 -17.39
C GLY A 547 -15.75 -23.21 -18.91
N GLY A 548 -14.79 -23.85 -19.57
CA GLY A 548 -14.68 -23.85 -21.02
C GLY A 548 -13.37 -23.34 -21.64
N GLU A 549 -12.36 -22.93 -20.87
CA GLU A 549 -11.00 -22.84 -21.43
C GLU A 549 -10.44 -24.26 -21.63
N THR A 550 -10.96 -24.93 -22.67
CA THR A 550 -10.20 -25.96 -23.37
C THR A 550 -8.92 -25.28 -23.83
N HIS A 551 -7.82 -25.54 -23.11
CA HIS A 551 -6.48 -25.13 -23.50
C HIS A 551 -6.23 -25.61 -24.94
N LYS A 552 -6.54 -24.76 -25.92
CA LYS A 552 -5.90 -24.85 -27.22
C LYS A 552 -4.45 -24.51 -26.93
N HIS A 553 -3.63 -25.55 -26.76
CA HIS A 553 -2.18 -25.44 -26.75
C HIS A 553 -1.79 -24.57 -27.96
N VAL A 554 -1.38 -23.34 -27.70
CA VAL A 554 -0.61 -22.56 -28.65
C VAL A 554 0.78 -23.16 -28.57
N SER A 555 1.01 -24.16 -29.42
CA SER A 555 2.32 -24.74 -29.72
C SER A 555 3.16 -23.79 -30.55
#